data_AF-A0A173X9H5-F1
#
_entry.id   AF-A0A173X9H5-F1
#
_cell.length_a   1.000
_cell.length_b   1.000
_cell.length_c   1.000
_cell.angle_alpha   90.00
_cell.angle_beta   90.00
_cell.angle_gamma   90.00
#
_symmetry.space_group_name_H-M   'P 1'
#
loop_
_entity.id
_entity.type
_entity.pdbx_description
1 polymer ?
#
loop_
_entity_poly.entity_id
_entity_poly.type
_entity_poly.pdbx_seq_one_letter_code
_entity_poly.pdbx_strand_id
1 'polypeptide(L)'
;MAGVTIQELGLRFVDACMRLYWGSCWYPLLFAVGLICTLVLGRKRKSGIFVGYTVFLLLTVYNPLVVKYLIAKVKFENEYYRFIWILPVIPAVAYYGVRLVTAFRKTWIKVFMAAAVLTGFVILGNPLDGVVTNFAMAENIYKVPNDLRAVCDVIHQNQENDFPRVVFDGSFNSIVRQYDAGIATVISRNASIYRSGSTVAGNYDENSSFYKRQKALLDVIDYHIYEDKEGFQAALKKSKTDFVVTQIGLVDHDFLTECGCELIAQTESCYIYKFDYSNPRK
;
A
#
# COMPACT_ATOMS: atom_id res chain seq x y z
N MET A 1 1.87 -9.24 -4.86
CA MET A 1 1.69 -10.00 -3.60
C MET A 1 3.06 -10.25 -3.02
N ALA A 2 3.40 -9.67 -1.87
CA ALA A 2 4.73 -9.81 -1.28
C ALA A 2 4.99 -11.25 -0.84
N GLY A 3 6.21 -11.77 -1.05
CA GLY A 3 6.65 -13.07 -0.51
C GLY A 3 6.10 -14.31 -1.22
N VAL A 4 5.57 -14.19 -2.43
CA VAL A 4 5.03 -15.31 -3.22
C VAL A 4 5.73 -15.33 -4.57
N THR A 5 6.65 -16.28 -4.77
CA THR A 5 7.41 -16.39 -6.02
C THR A 5 7.07 -17.67 -6.77
N ILE A 6 7.14 -17.62 -8.09
CA ILE A 6 6.98 -18.82 -8.93
C ILE A 6 8.13 -19.80 -8.66
N GLN A 7 9.32 -19.28 -8.33
CA GLN A 7 10.50 -20.09 -8.04
C GLN A 7 10.30 -20.98 -6.81
N GLU A 8 9.68 -20.47 -5.74
CA GLU A 8 9.42 -21.22 -4.51
C GLU A 8 8.18 -22.12 -4.62
N LEU A 9 7.12 -21.64 -5.25
CA LEU A 9 5.81 -22.32 -5.24
C LEU A 9 5.55 -23.20 -6.46
N GLY A 10 6.28 -22.99 -7.55
CA GLY A 10 6.14 -23.75 -8.80
C GLY A 10 4.70 -23.81 -9.29
N LEU A 11 4.13 -25.02 -9.36
CA LEU A 11 2.75 -25.24 -9.82
C LEU A 11 1.68 -24.78 -8.81
N ARG A 12 2.04 -24.59 -7.55
CA ARG A 12 1.12 -24.11 -6.50
C ARG A 12 0.97 -22.60 -6.50
N PHE A 13 1.76 -21.88 -7.30
CA PHE A 13 1.75 -20.42 -7.36
C PHE A 13 0.35 -19.85 -7.61
N VAL A 14 -0.38 -20.40 -8.59
CA VAL A 14 -1.73 -19.91 -8.94
C VAL A 14 -2.72 -20.11 -7.77
N ASP A 15 -2.70 -21.28 -7.13
CA ASP A 15 -3.53 -21.58 -5.95
C ASP A 15 -3.19 -20.64 -4.78
N ALA A 16 -1.90 -20.44 -4.51
CA ALA A 16 -1.44 -19.51 -3.48
C ALA A 16 -1.92 -18.08 -3.74
N CYS A 17 -1.77 -17.59 -4.98
CA CYS A 17 -2.26 -16.27 -5.38
C CYS A 17 -3.78 -16.14 -5.23
N MET A 18 -4.55 -17.17 -5.62
CA MET A 18 -6.01 -17.16 -5.46
C MET A 18 -6.42 -17.11 -3.99
N ARG A 19 -5.78 -17.92 -3.13
CA ARG A 19 -6.07 -17.93 -1.68
C ARG A 19 -5.72 -16.60 -1.02
N LEU A 20 -4.58 -16.02 -1.37
CA LEU A 20 -4.17 -14.72 -0.83
C LEU A 20 -5.05 -13.57 -1.31
N TYR A 21 -5.50 -13.61 -2.56
CA TYR A 21 -6.36 -12.57 -3.11
C TYR A 21 -7.76 -12.60 -2.51
N TRP A 22 -8.39 -13.77 -2.53
CA TRP A 22 -9.78 -13.90 -2.09
C TRP A 22 -9.89 -14.00 -0.57
N GLY A 23 -8.83 -14.46 0.12
CA GLY A 23 -8.82 -14.61 1.57
C GLY A 23 -10.02 -15.43 2.04
N SER A 24 -10.80 -14.87 2.96
CA SER A 24 -12.05 -15.44 3.47
C SER A 24 -13.30 -15.20 2.60
N CYS A 25 -13.18 -14.57 1.41
CA CYS A 25 -14.33 -14.22 0.57
C CYS A 25 -14.86 -15.45 -0.18
N TRP A 26 -16.16 -15.71 -0.06
CA TRP A 26 -16.83 -16.87 -0.67
C TRP A 26 -17.42 -16.60 -2.06
N TYR A 27 -17.28 -15.39 -2.59
CA TYR A 27 -17.78 -15.05 -3.94
C TYR A 27 -17.23 -15.94 -5.07
N PRO A 28 -15.96 -16.39 -5.06
CA PRO A 28 -15.46 -17.36 -6.04
C PRO A 28 -16.23 -18.69 -6.01
N LEU A 29 -16.67 -19.13 -4.82
CA LEU A 29 -17.48 -20.34 -4.69
C LEU A 29 -18.88 -20.12 -5.29
N LEU A 30 -19.54 -19.00 -4.95
CA LEU A 30 -20.84 -18.65 -5.55
C LEU A 30 -20.76 -18.57 -7.08
N PHE A 31 -19.66 -18.03 -7.59
CA PHE A 31 -19.36 -17.99 -9.01
C PHE A 31 -19.25 -19.40 -9.61
N ALA A 32 -18.45 -20.28 -9.00
CA ALA A 32 -18.30 -21.67 -9.45
C ALA A 32 -19.63 -22.43 -9.45
N VAL A 33 -20.45 -22.28 -8.40
CA VAL A 33 -21.80 -22.85 -8.32
C VAL A 33 -22.67 -22.33 -9.47
N GLY A 34 -22.66 -21.03 -9.73
CA GLY A 34 -23.40 -20.43 -10.85
C GLY A 34 -22.98 -20.96 -12.22
N LEU A 35 -21.68 -21.18 -12.44
CA LEU A 35 -21.16 -21.81 -13.65
C LEU A 35 -21.65 -23.25 -13.80
N ILE A 36 -21.58 -24.05 -12.74
CA ILE A 36 -22.07 -25.45 -12.73
C ILE A 36 -23.56 -25.49 -13.03
N CYS A 37 -24.37 -24.63 -12.38
CA CYS A 37 -25.79 -24.52 -12.67
C CYS A 37 -26.06 -24.16 -14.13
N THR A 38 -25.24 -23.30 -14.74
CA THR A 38 -25.37 -22.94 -16.16
C THR A 38 -25.10 -24.13 -17.08
N LEU A 39 -24.07 -24.93 -16.76
CA LEU A 39 -23.69 -26.13 -17.51
C LEU A 39 -24.76 -27.22 -17.41
N VAL A 40 -25.23 -27.53 -16.19
CA VAL A 40 -26.22 -28.59 -15.94
C VAL A 40 -27.61 -28.21 -16.46
N LEU A 41 -28.05 -26.97 -16.26
CA LEU A 41 -29.38 -26.52 -16.67
C LEU A 41 -29.45 -26.12 -18.16
N GLY A 42 -28.37 -26.30 -18.93
CA GLY A 42 -28.35 -26.09 -20.38
C GLY A 42 -28.67 -24.67 -20.85
N ARG A 43 -28.53 -23.65 -19.98
CA ARG A 43 -28.91 -22.26 -20.29
C ARG A 43 -27.80 -21.56 -21.07
N LYS A 44 -27.75 -21.79 -22.40
CA LYS A 44 -26.55 -21.44 -23.20
C LYS A 44 -26.46 -20.00 -23.71
N ARG A 45 -27.55 -19.25 -23.89
CA ARG A 45 -27.49 -18.01 -24.69
C ARG A 45 -26.95 -16.74 -23.99
N LYS A 46 -27.17 -16.56 -22.67
CA LYS A 46 -26.73 -15.33 -21.94
C LYS A 46 -25.63 -15.57 -20.89
N SER A 47 -25.66 -16.71 -20.20
CA SER A 47 -24.65 -17.08 -19.19
C SER A 47 -23.46 -17.86 -19.76
N GLY A 48 -23.52 -18.30 -21.02
CA GLY A 48 -22.42 -18.98 -21.69
C GLY A 48 -21.14 -18.13 -21.80
N ILE A 49 -21.27 -16.81 -21.78
CA ILE A 49 -20.12 -15.88 -21.78
C ILE A 49 -19.25 -16.10 -20.54
N PHE A 50 -19.84 -16.24 -19.35
CA PHE A 50 -19.09 -16.48 -18.12
C PHE A 50 -18.34 -17.81 -18.18
N VAL A 51 -18.97 -18.85 -18.73
CA VAL A 51 -18.34 -20.17 -18.91
C VAL A 51 -17.17 -20.07 -19.88
N GLY A 52 -17.39 -19.53 -21.09
CA GLY A 52 -16.35 -19.41 -22.11
C GLY A 52 -15.16 -18.56 -21.65
N TYR A 53 -15.45 -17.45 -20.97
CA TYR A 53 -14.41 -16.57 -20.41
C TYR A 53 -13.61 -17.27 -19.31
N THR A 54 -14.29 -18.00 -18.40
CA THR A 54 -13.61 -18.76 -17.34
C THR A 54 -12.73 -19.86 -17.93
N VAL A 55 -13.23 -20.62 -18.90
CA VAL A 55 -12.45 -21.67 -19.58
C VAL A 55 -11.23 -21.06 -20.27
N PHE A 56 -11.39 -19.94 -20.96
CA PHE A 56 -10.27 -19.24 -21.59
C PHE A 56 -9.19 -18.86 -20.57
N LEU A 57 -9.57 -18.27 -19.42
CA LEU A 57 -8.61 -17.91 -18.37
C LEU A 57 -7.95 -19.13 -17.73
N LEU A 58 -8.71 -20.21 -17.49
CA LEU A 58 -8.20 -21.48 -16.96
C LEU A 58 -7.17 -22.13 -17.88
N LEU A 59 -7.35 -22.02 -19.20
CA LEU A 59 -6.40 -22.54 -20.18
C LEU A 59 -5.16 -21.64 -20.37
N THR A 60 -5.26 -20.36 -20.00
CA THR A 60 -4.21 -19.35 -20.20
C THR A 60 -3.57 -18.93 -18.89
N VAL A 61 -4.01 -17.81 -18.31
CA VAL A 61 -3.35 -17.12 -17.19
C VAL A 61 -3.49 -17.86 -15.85
N TYR A 62 -4.44 -18.78 -15.71
CA TYR A 62 -4.57 -19.63 -14.52
C TYR A 62 -4.08 -21.06 -14.71
N ASN A 63 -3.57 -21.40 -15.90
CA ASN A 63 -2.94 -22.70 -16.12
C ASN A 63 -1.55 -22.70 -15.46
N PRO A 64 -1.29 -23.51 -14.42
CA PRO A 64 -0.01 -23.48 -13.71
C PRO A 64 1.20 -23.77 -14.61
N LEU A 65 1.01 -24.54 -15.68
CA LEU A 65 2.07 -24.80 -16.66
C LEU A 65 2.39 -23.54 -17.46
N VAL A 66 1.37 -22.88 -17.99
CA VAL A 66 1.53 -21.64 -18.77
C VAL A 66 2.18 -20.56 -17.91
N VAL A 67 1.74 -20.40 -16.67
CA VAL A 67 2.27 -19.42 -15.71
C VAL A 67 3.75 -19.69 -15.42
N LYS A 68 4.11 -20.94 -15.11
CA LYS A 68 5.49 -21.32 -14.79
C LYS A 68 6.46 -21.04 -15.95
N TYR A 69 6.04 -21.27 -17.19
CA TYR A 69 6.94 -21.17 -18.35
C TYR A 69 6.93 -19.81 -19.06
N LEU A 70 5.81 -19.09 -19.05
CA LEU A 70 5.68 -17.77 -19.72
C LEU A 70 5.81 -16.61 -18.74
N ILE A 71 5.07 -16.61 -17.63
CA ILE A 71 4.99 -15.45 -16.73
C ILE A 71 6.30 -15.27 -15.96
N ALA A 72 6.97 -16.35 -15.58
CA ALA A 72 8.30 -16.31 -14.97
C ALA A 72 9.34 -15.59 -15.86
N LYS A 73 9.23 -15.70 -17.20
CA LYS A 73 10.15 -15.04 -18.13
C LYS A 73 9.90 -13.54 -18.25
N VAL A 74 8.66 -13.10 -18.02
CA VAL A 74 8.26 -11.68 -18.14
C VAL A 74 8.43 -10.92 -16.82
N LYS A 75 8.92 -11.59 -15.75
CA LYS A 75 9.09 -11.00 -14.40
C LYS A 75 7.82 -10.34 -13.87
N PHE A 76 6.65 -10.89 -14.21
CA PHE A 76 5.34 -10.29 -13.91
C PHE A 76 4.68 -10.90 -12.65
N GLU A 77 5.46 -11.58 -11.80
CA GLU A 77 4.97 -12.30 -10.62
C GLU A 77 4.31 -11.37 -9.60
N ASN A 78 4.90 -10.20 -9.36
CA ASN A 78 4.40 -9.21 -8.40
C ASN A 78 3.02 -8.67 -8.79
N GLU A 79 2.75 -8.57 -10.09
CA GLU A 79 1.52 -8.03 -10.68
C GLU A 79 0.52 -9.11 -11.10
N TYR A 80 0.82 -10.38 -10.83
CA TYR A 80 -0.02 -11.52 -11.22
C TYR A 80 -1.46 -11.41 -10.69
N TYR A 81 -1.65 -10.79 -9.52
CA TYR A 81 -2.97 -10.55 -8.94
C TYR A 81 -3.92 -9.76 -9.86
N ARG A 82 -3.40 -8.96 -10.80
CA ARG A 82 -4.22 -8.25 -11.80
C ARG A 82 -4.98 -9.21 -12.72
N PHE A 83 -4.44 -10.42 -12.97
CA PHE A 83 -5.17 -11.45 -13.69
C PHE A 83 -6.35 -12.00 -12.90
N ILE A 84 -6.40 -11.82 -11.58
CA ILE A 84 -7.56 -12.21 -10.76
C ILE A 84 -8.71 -11.19 -10.95
N TRP A 85 -8.39 -9.92 -11.24
CA TRP A 85 -9.38 -8.86 -11.48
C TRP A 85 -10.19 -9.05 -12.76
N ILE A 86 -9.60 -9.69 -13.77
CA ILE A 86 -10.29 -9.90 -15.05
C ILE A 86 -11.33 -11.02 -14.96
N LEU A 87 -11.22 -11.95 -13.99
CA LEU A 87 -12.23 -12.99 -13.79
C LEU A 87 -13.57 -12.35 -13.37
N PRO A 88 -14.66 -12.57 -14.10
CA PRO A 88 -15.91 -11.83 -13.93
C PRO A 88 -16.74 -12.36 -12.75
N VAL A 89 -16.10 -12.62 -11.59
CA VAL A 89 -16.75 -13.18 -10.39
C VAL A 89 -17.89 -12.26 -9.93
N ILE A 90 -17.60 -10.99 -9.70
CA ILE A 90 -18.59 -10.01 -9.20
C ILE A 90 -19.79 -9.87 -10.15
N PRO A 91 -19.63 -9.55 -11.45
CA PRO A 91 -20.77 -9.40 -12.35
C PRO A 91 -21.52 -10.72 -12.56
N ALA A 92 -20.85 -11.86 -12.53
CA ALA A 92 -21.51 -13.16 -12.65
C ALA A 92 -22.32 -13.52 -11.39
N VAL A 93 -21.77 -13.32 -10.19
CA VAL A 93 -22.50 -13.53 -8.93
C VAL A 93 -23.73 -12.63 -8.86
N ALA A 94 -23.59 -11.35 -9.24
CA ALA A 94 -24.74 -10.44 -9.34
C ALA A 94 -25.79 -10.94 -10.36
N TYR A 95 -25.35 -11.38 -11.55
CA TYR A 95 -26.24 -11.95 -12.55
C TYR A 95 -26.99 -13.19 -12.03
N TYR A 96 -26.29 -14.12 -11.39
CA TYR A 96 -26.91 -15.33 -10.82
C TYR A 96 -27.86 -15.00 -9.67
N GLY A 97 -27.52 -14.02 -8.83
CA GLY A 97 -28.40 -13.50 -7.77
C GLY A 97 -29.71 -12.96 -8.34
N VAL A 98 -29.64 -12.06 -9.33
CA VAL A 98 -30.84 -11.51 -10.00
C VAL A 98 -31.65 -12.61 -10.69
N ARG A 99 -30.99 -13.59 -11.32
CA ARG A 99 -31.65 -14.74 -11.94
C ARG A 99 -32.37 -15.62 -10.93
N LEU A 100 -31.80 -15.82 -9.74
CA LEU A 100 -32.44 -16.56 -8.65
C LEU A 100 -33.70 -15.85 -8.17
N VAL A 101 -33.61 -14.54 -7.91
CA VAL A 101 -34.75 -13.71 -7.49
C VAL A 101 -35.86 -13.72 -8.55
N THR A 102 -35.50 -13.58 -9.82
CA THR A 102 -36.47 -13.52 -10.93
C THR A 102 -37.05 -14.88 -11.34
N ALA A 103 -36.54 -15.99 -10.80
CA ALA A 103 -37.10 -17.32 -11.04
C ALA A 103 -38.48 -17.51 -10.41
N PHE A 104 -38.81 -16.74 -9.37
CA PHE A 104 -40.09 -16.83 -8.67
C PHE A 104 -41.15 -15.95 -9.33
N ARG A 105 -42.40 -16.43 -9.42
CA ARG A 105 -43.50 -15.67 -10.05
C ARG A 105 -44.12 -14.61 -9.13
N LYS A 106 -44.33 -14.93 -7.85
CA LYS A 106 -45.03 -14.06 -6.87
C LYS A 106 -44.14 -12.94 -6.37
N THR A 107 -44.63 -11.70 -6.38
CA THR A 107 -43.86 -10.50 -6.02
C THR A 107 -43.32 -10.51 -4.60
N TRP A 108 -44.09 -10.95 -3.61
CA TRP A 108 -43.62 -11.03 -2.22
C TRP A 108 -42.47 -12.05 -2.04
N ILE A 109 -42.51 -13.17 -2.77
CA ILE A 109 -41.42 -14.16 -2.78
C ILE A 109 -40.17 -13.54 -3.41
N LYS A 110 -40.30 -12.74 -4.48
CA LYS A 110 -39.17 -12.02 -5.07
C LYS A 110 -38.53 -11.07 -4.07
N VAL A 111 -39.32 -10.30 -3.32
CA VAL A 111 -38.82 -9.37 -2.29
C VAL A 111 -38.07 -10.13 -1.20
N PHE A 112 -38.67 -11.21 -0.69
CA PHE A 112 -38.01 -12.05 0.31
C PHE A 112 -36.70 -12.66 -0.21
N MET A 113 -36.72 -13.20 -1.43
CA MET A 113 -35.51 -13.76 -2.06
C MET A 113 -34.45 -12.70 -2.35
N ALA A 114 -34.83 -11.49 -2.71
CA ALA A 114 -33.89 -10.38 -2.90
C ALA A 114 -33.21 -10.03 -1.57
N ALA A 115 -33.98 -9.91 -0.49
CA ALA A 115 -33.43 -9.68 0.85
C ALA A 115 -32.49 -10.83 1.25
N ALA A 116 -32.89 -12.09 1.06
CA ALA A 116 -32.07 -13.26 1.37
C ALA A 116 -30.74 -13.28 0.57
N VAL A 117 -30.77 -12.94 -0.73
CA VAL A 117 -29.56 -12.84 -1.56
C VAL A 117 -28.65 -11.72 -1.08
N LEU A 118 -29.19 -10.55 -0.76
CA LEU A 118 -28.41 -9.42 -0.23
C LEU A 118 -27.77 -9.77 1.12
N THR A 119 -28.52 -10.38 2.04
CA THR A 119 -27.98 -10.89 3.30
C THR A 119 -26.89 -11.92 3.07
N GLY A 120 -27.09 -12.83 2.11
CA GLY A 120 -26.08 -13.79 1.69
C GLY A 120 -24.79 -13.12 1.21
N PHE A 121 -24.87 -12.04 0.42
CA PHE A 121 -23.69 -11.29 0.00
C PHE A 121 -22.96 -10.63 1.16
N VAL A 122 -23.68 -10.09 2.15
CA VAL A 122 -23.06 -9.50 3.35
C VAL A 122 -22.32 -10.55 4.17
N ILE A 123 -22.89 -11.75 4.35
CA ILE A 123 -22.30 -12.83 5.16
C ILE A 123 -21.13 -13.51 4.43
N LEU A 124 -21.24 -13.71 3.11
CA LEU A 124 -20.27 -14.44 2.30
C LEU A 124 -19.17 -13.55 1.72
N GLY A 125 -19.39 -12.23 1.69
CA GLY A 125 -18.36 -11.26 1.39
C GLY A 125 -17.44 -11.03 2.58
N ASN A 126 -16.30 -10.39 2.34
CA ASN A 126 -15.49 -9.85 3.42
C ASN A 126 -15.85 -8.38 3.61
N PRO A 127 -16.11 -7.92 4.84
CA PRO A 127 -16.07 -6.50 5.12
C PRO A 127 -14.66 -5.99 4.76
N LEU A 128 -14.58 -4.80 4.18
CA LEU A 128 -13.29 -4.15 3.99
C LEU A 128 -12.77 -3.76 5.38
N ASP A 129 -11.82 -4.52 5.93
CA ASP A 129 -11.28 -4.33 7.29
C ASP A 129 -10.80 -2.89 7.56
N GLY A 130 -10.41 -2.16 6.50
CA GLY A 130 -10.00 -0.75 6.58
C GLY A 130 -11.12 0.30 6.43
N VAL A 131 -12.33 -0.08 5.98
CA VAL A 131 -13.44 0.86 5.76
C VAL A 131 -14.24 1.15 7.05
N VAL A 132 -14.16 0.27 8.04
CA VAL A 132 -14.86 0.51 9.31
C VAL A 132 -13.96 1.19 10.34
N THR A 133 -12.64 1.03 10.21
CA THR A 133 -11.66 1.47 11.22
C THR A 133 -10.91 2.76 10.88
N ASN A 134 -10.76 3.10 9.59
CA ASN A 134 -9.93 4.25 9.15
C ASN A 134 -10.74 5.41 8.53
N PHE A 135 -12.06 5.43 8.67
CA PHE A 135 -12.86 6.61 8.28
C PHE A 135 -12.74 7.69 9.35
N ALA A 136 -11.59 8.35 9.40
CA ALA A 136 -11.49 9.65 10.05
C ALA A 136 -12.14 10.70 9.14
N MET A 137 -13.00 11.56 9.70
CA MET A 137 -13.43 12.76 9.00
C MET A 137 -12.19 13.59 8.68
N ALA A 138 -12.04 14.00 7.41
CA ALA A 138 -10.90 14.81 7.02
C ALA A 138 -10.90 16.14 7.81
N GLU A 139 -9.78 16.47 8.43
CA GLU A 139 -9.63 17.71 9.23
C GLU A 139 -9.71 18.98 8.40
N ASN A 140 -9.40 18.90 7.10
CA ASN A 140 -9.39 20.02 6.18
C ASN A 140 -9.60 19.55 4.73
N ILE A 141 -9.73 20.51 3.81
CA ILE A 141 -9.99 20.28 2.38
C ILE A 141 -8.87 19.50 1.66
N TYR A 142 -7.64 19.57 2.19
CA TYR A 142 -6.47 18.91 1.62
C TYR A 142 -6.34 17.45 2.05
N LYS A 143 -7.15 17.01 3.03
CA LYS A 143 -7.15 15.64 3.57
C LYS A 143 -5.79 15.20 4.12
N VAL A 144 -5.03 16.16 4.64
CA VAL A 144 -3.80 15.93 5.41
C VAL A 144 -3.98 16.47 6.83
N PRO A 145 -3.17 16.05 7.82
CA PRO A 145 -3.22 16.62 9.17
C PRO A 145 -3.03 18.15 9.15
N ASN A 146 -3.75 18.88 9.99
CA ASN A 146 -3.56 20.33 10.10
C ASN A 146 -2.15 20.70 10.55
N ASP A 147 -1.55 19.88 11.42
CA ASP A 147 -0.19 20.10 11.93
C ASP A 147 0.86 20.04 10.81
N LEU A 148 0.66 19.18 9.80
CA LEU A 148 1.53 19.15 8.62
C LEU A 148 1.54 20.49 7.88
N ARG A 149 0.40 21.18 7.80
CA ARG A 149 0.31 22.49 7.15
C ARG A 149 1.11 23.53 7.93
N ALA A 150 0.98 23.52 9.27
CA ALA A 150 1.75 24.39 10.15
C ALA A 150 3.27 24.13 10.01
N VAL A 151 3.68 22.87 9.91
CA VAL A 151 5.07 22.49 9.65
C VAL A 151 5.57 23.05 8.31
N CYS A 152 4.80 22.90 7.22
CA CYS A 152 5.15 23.49 5.91
C CYS A 152 5.29 25.02 5.98
N ASP A 153 4.36 25.69 6.67
CA ASP A 153 4.41 27.15 6.83
C ASP A 153 5.69 27.59 7.56
N VAL A 154 6.09 26.89 8.64
CA VAL A 154 7.34 27.16 9.37
C VAL A 154 8.56 26.92 8.48
N ILE A 155 8.59 25.83 7.71
CA ILE A 155 9.68 25.53 6.79
C ILE A 155 9.84 26.67 5.78
N HIS A 156 8.75 27.11 5.15
CA HIS A 156 8.79 28.20 4.16
C HIS A 156 9.17 29.56 4.75
N GLN A 157 8.83 29.84 6.01
CA GLN A 157 9.26 31.06 6.70
C GLN A 157 10.77 31.08 7.01
N ASN A 158 11.40 29.89 7.11
CA ASN A 158 12.79 29.75 7.53
C ASN A 158 13.72 29.23 6.42
N GLN A 159 13.19 28.94 5.22
CA GLN A 159 13.96 28.43 4.09
C GLN A 159 14.82 29.54 3.47
N GLU A 160 16.04 29.19 3.11
CA GLU A 160 16.92 30.04 2.29
C GLU A 160 16.89 29.62 0.82
N ASN A 161 16.55 28.35 0.55
CA ASN A 161 16.46 27.77 -0.78
C ASN A 161 15.01 27.73 -1.25
N ASP A 162 14.79 27.92 -2.55
CA ASP A 162 13.46 27.81 -3.17
C ASP A 162 12.84 26.41 -3.07
N PHE A 163 13.68 25.38 -2.81
CA PHE A 163 13.27 23.98 -2.75
C PHE A 163 13.94 23.27 -1.56
N PRO A 164 13.46 23.52 -0.32
CA PRO A 164 14.08 23.01 0.89
C PRO A 164 14.04 21.48 0.93
N ARG A 165 15.13 20.89 1.42
CA ARG A 165 15.31 19.44 1.53
C ARG A 165 15.11 19.02 2.97
N VAL A 166 14.06 18.26 3.23
CA VAL A 166 13.58 18.00 4.58
C VAL A 166 13.59 16.50 4.87
N VAL A 167 14.11 16.17 6.05
CA VAL A 167 13.98 14.84 6.65
C VAL A 167 12.73 14.86 7.52
N PHE A 168 11.72 14.07 7.14
CA PHE A 168 10.53 13.83 7.93
C PHE A 168 10.54 12.40 8.45
N ASP A 169 9.91 12.17 9.61
CA ASP A 169 9.53 10.83 10.03
C ASP A 169 8.47 10.20 9.09
N GLY A 170 8.23 8.90 9.28
CA GLY A 170 7.26 8.13 8.49
C GLY A 170 5.85 8.71 8.43
N SER A 171 5.43 9.50 9.43
CA SER A 171 4.08 10.09 9.50
C SER A 171 3.88 11.17 8.44
N PHE A 172 4.90 12.00 8.21
CA PHE A 172 4.80 13.12 7.25
C PHE A 172 5.52 12.85 5.92
N ASN A 173 6.58 12.04 5.91
CA ASN A 173 7.39 11.82 4.71
C ASN A 173 6.57 11.26 3.51
N SER A 174 5.52 10.50 3.80
CA SER A 174 4.65 9.88 2.77
C SER A 174 3.51 10.77 2.28
N ILE A 175 3.19 11.85 3.00
CA ILE A 175 2.01 12.69 2.75
C ILE A 175 2.32 14.15 2.46
N VAL A 176 3.49 14.68 2.87
CA VAL A 176 3.86 16.10 2.71
C VAL A 176 3.70 16.59 1.27
N ARG A 177 4.15 15.79 0.30
CA ARG A 177 4.07 16.15 -1.12
C ARG A 177 2.67 16.12 -1.72
N GLN A 178 1.67 15.62 -0.99
CA GLN A 178 0.26 15.73 -1.39
C GLN A 178 -0.29 17.14 -1.09
N TYR A 179 0.26 17.80 -0.06
CA TYR A 179 -0.10 19.16 0.31
C TYR A 179 0.82 20.19 -0.35
N ASP A 180 2.13 19.97 -0.24
CA ASP A 180 3.15 20.91 -0.66
C ASP A 180 4.24 20.23 -1.52
N ALA A 181 4.18 20.51 -2.82
CA ALA A 181 5.13 19.98 -3.79
C ALA A 181 6.47 20.73 -3.81
N GLY A 182 6.56 21.90 -3.15
CA GLY A 182 7.75 22.75 -3.04
C GLY A 182 8.80 22.23 -2.06
N ILE A 183 8.46 21.20 -1.27
CA ILE A 183 9.38 20.57 -0.33
C ILE A 183 9.94 19.26 -0.92
N ALA A 184 11.27 19.10 -0.86
CA ALA A 184 11.94 17.87 -1.23
C ALA A 184 12.06 16.94 -0.02
N THR A 185 11.51 15.74 -0.11
CA THR A 185 11.74 14.71 0.91
C THR A 185 13.12 14.05 0.72
N VAL A 186 13.91 14.00 1.79
CA VAL A 186 15.27 13.43 1.77
C VAL A 186 15.25 11.91 1.90
N ILE A 187 14.31 11.38 2.68
CA ILE A 187 14.15 9.94 2.90
C ILE A 187 13.33 9.34 1.74
N SER A 188 13.95 8.41 1.02
CA SER A 188 13.33 7.62 -0.04
C SER A 188 12.29 6.66 0.54
N ARG A 189 11.07 6.74 0.02
CA ARG A 189 10.00 5.78 0.32
C ARG A 189 10.46 4.33 0.19
N ASN A 190 11.18 4.00 -0.88
CA ASN A 190 11.59 2.62 -1.13
C ASN A 190 12.68 2.17 -0.14
N ALA A 191 13.57 3.08 0.28
CA ALA A 191 14.57 2.76 1.30
C ALA A 191 13.92 2.55 2.68
N SER A 192 12.92 3.38 3.03
CA SER A 192 12.12 3.21 4.26
C SER A 192 11.37 1.87 4.27
N ILE A 193 10.68 1.51 3.18
CA ILE A 193 9.99 0.21 3.01
C ILE A 193 10.97 -0.96 3.12
N TYR A 194 12.15 -0.86 2.51
CA TYR A 194 13.15 -1.91 2.62
C TYR A 194 13.70 -2.04 4.03
N ARG A 195 13.98 -0.91 4.71
CA ARG A 195 14.44 -0.88 6.09
C ARG A 195 13.40 -1.46 7.07
N SER A 196 12.12 -1.36 6.75
CA SER A 196 11.01 -2.00 7.47
C SER A 196 10.89 -3.51 7.21
N GLY A 197 11.83 -4.11 6.46
CA GLY A 197 11.87 -5.54 6.16
C GLY A 197 11.08 -5.95 4.91
N SER A 198 10.59 -5.01 4.11
CA SER A 198 9.76 -5.32 2.93
C SER A 198 10.54 -5.20 1.62
N THR A 199 10.57 -6.28 0.84
CA THR A 199 11.26 -6.33 -0.47
C THR A 199 10.37 -5.93 -1.65
N VAL A 200 9.15 -5.44 -1.39
CA VAL A 200 8.17 -5.08 -2.44
C VAL A 200 8.65 -3.95 -3.35
N ALA A 201 9.52 -3.08 -2.83
CA ALA A 201 10.11 -1.97 -3.56
C ALA A 201 11.45 -2.31 -4.23
N GLY A 202 11.84 -3.60 -4.19
CA GLY A 202 13.15 -4.10 -4.61
C GLY A 202 14.07 -4.39 -3.43
N ASN A 203 15.24 -4.95 -3.75
CA ASN A 203 16.33 -5.16 -2.80
C ASN A 203 17.34 -4.03 -2.94
N TYR A 204 17.92 -3.61 -1.81
CA TYR A 204 19.03 -2.67 -1.78
C TYR A 204 20.34 -3.40 -1.50
N ASP A 205 21.42 -2.94 -2.12
CA ASP A 205 22.77 -3.29 -1.68
C ASP A 205 23.08 -2.52 -0.40
N GLU A 206 23.19 -3.24 0.72
CA GLU A 206 23.49 -2.65 2.03
C GLU A 206 24.85 -1.94 2.06
N ASN A 207 25.76 -2.31 1.16
CA ASN A 207 27.06 -1.67 1.06
C ASN A 207 27.05 -0.39 0.21
N SER A 208 25.97 -0.14 -0.53
CA SER A 208 25.87 1.04 -1.39
C SER A 208 25.88 2.34 -0.59
N SER A 209 26.59 3.35 -1.11
CA SER A 209 26.65 4.67 -0.49
C SER A 209 25.29 5.34 -0.34
N PHE A 210 24.36 5.03 -1.26
CA PHE A 210 22.98 5.48 -1.19
C PHE A 210 22.26 4.88 0.02
N TYR A 211 22.24 3.55 0.15
CA TYR A 211 21.46 2.91 1.21
C TYR A 211 22.07 3.15 2.59
N LYS A 212 23.41 3.14 2.74
CA LYS A 212 24.05 3.51 4.01
C LYS A 212 23.61 4.89 4.51
N ARG A 213 23.53 5.87 3.60
CA ARG A 213 23.05 7.22 3.93
C ARG A 213 21.58 7.21 4.34
N GLN A 214 20.73 6.48 3.63
CA GLN A 214 19.30 6.39 3.95
C GLN A 214 19.07 5.68 5.28
N LYS A 215 19.79 4.56 5.51
CA LYS A 215 19.77 3.79 6.74
C LYS A 215 20.20 4.65 7.93
N ALA A 216 21.27 5.44 7.82
CA ALA A 216 21.70 6.31 8.91
C ALA A 216 20.61 7.32 9.32
N LEU A 217 19.89 7.92 8.36
CA LEU A 217 18.78 8.82 8.65
C LEU A 217 17.59 8.08 9.28
N LEU A 218 17.19 6.94 8.70
CA LEU A 218 16.08 6.13 9.17
C LEU A 218 16.33 5.58 10.58
N ASP A 219 17.54 5.10 10.85
CA ASP A 219 17.93 4.52 12.13
C ASP A 219 17.67 5.52 13.26
N VAL A 220 17.97 6.80 13.07
CA VAL A 220 17.67 7.85 14.06
C VAL A 220 16.19 8.25 14.05
N ILE A 221 15.64 8.58 12.87
CA ILE A 221 14.35 9.27 12.76
C ILE A 221 13.15 8.34 12.95
N ASP A 222 13.19 7.14 12.39
CA ASP A 222 12.07 6.18 12.43
C ASP A 222 12.30 5.07 13.48
N TYR A 223 13.56 4.71 13.74
CA TYR A 223 13.91 3.57 14.62
C TYR A 223 14.51 3.98 15.96
N HIS A 224 14.85 5.25 16.18
CA HIS A 224 15.39 5.76 17.44
C HIS A 224 16.67 5.03 17.90
N ILE A 225 17.54 4.70 16.95
CA ILE A 225 18.85 4.05 17.14
C ILE A 225 19.93 5.12 16.95
N TYR A 226 20.73 5.35 18.01
CA TYR A 226 21.68 6.47 18.09
C TYR A 226 23.16 6.04 18.08
N GLU A 227 23.45 4.83 17.59
CA GLU A 227 24.79 4.22 17.66
C GLU A 227 25.84 4.90 16.76
N ASP A 228 25.42 5.50 15.64
CA ASP A 228 26.31 6.08 14.62
C ASP A 228 26.04 7.57 14.37
N LYS A 229 26.48 8.39 15.33
CA LYS A 229 26.37 9.87 15.28
C LYS A 229 27.06 10.46 14.06
N GLU A 230 28.29 10.05 13.79
CA GLU A 230 29.08 10.55 12.65
C GLU A 230 28.43 10.19 11.31
N GLY A 231 27.89 8.96 11.19
CA GLY A 231 27.14 8.52 10.04
C GLY A 231 25.87 9.32 9.81
N PHE A 232 25.11 9.63 10.87
CA PHE A 232 23.92 10.48 10.78
C PHE A 232 24.27 11.91 10.33
N GLN A 233 25.26 12.56 10.96
CA GLN A 233 25.73 13.89 10.55
C GLN A 233 26.22 13.90 9.10
N ALA A 234 27.01 12.90 8.69
CA ALA A 234 27.48 12.75 7.32
C ALA A 234 26.31 12.52 6.35
N ALA A 235 25.26 11.83 6.78
CA ALA A 235 24.07 11.60 5.98
C ALA A 235 23.28 12.89 5.74
N LEU A 236 23.07 13.72 6.77
CA LEU A 236 22.44 15.04 6.65
C LEU A 236 23.22 15.95 5.68
N LYS A 237 24.55 16.03 5.83
CA LYS A 237 25.42 16.82 4.94
C LYS A 237 25.37 16.32 3.49
N LYS A 238 25.59 15.02 3.26
CA LYS A 238 25.63 14.43 1.91
C LYS A 238 24.27 14.46 1.21
N SER A 239 23.18 14.43 1.97
CA SER A 239 21.84 14.57 1.42
C SER A 239 21.42 16.02 1.20
N LYS A 240 22.26 16.99 1.60
CA LYS A 240 21.96 18.41 1.59
C LYS A 240 20.66 18.69 2.33
N THR A 241 20.52 18.18 3.55
CA THR A 241 19.32 18.40 4.37
C THR A 241 19.35 19.82 4.92
N ASP A 242 18.25 20.54 4.75
CA ASP A 242 18.04 21.89 5.30
C ASP A 242 17.26 21.84 6.61
N PHE A 243 16.29 20.93 6.72
CA PHE A 243 15.47 20.77 7.93
C PHE A 243 15.28 19.31 8.33
N VAL A 244 15.12 19.10 9.63
CA VAL A 244 14.72 17.81 10.23
C VAL A 244 13.44 18.04 11.02
N VAL A 245 12.42 17.22 10.77
CA VAL A 245 11.13 17.28 11.45
C VAL A 245 10.86 15.95 12.11
N THR A 246 10.58 15.98 13.42
CA THR A 246 10.31 14.80 14.23
C THR A 246 9.10 15.01 15.11
N GLN A 247 8.36 13.96 15.41
CA GLN A 247 7.33 14.02 16.44
C GLN A 247 7.93 14.32 17.82
N ILE A 248 7.17 15.10 18.61
CA ILE A 248 7.53 15.46 19.97
C ILE A 248 7.68 14.19 20.82
N GLY A 249 8.83 14.07 21.49
CA GLY A 249 9.11 12.98 22.43
C GLY A 249 9.52 11.64 21.80
N LEU A 250 9.60 11.54 20.47
CA LEU A 250 10.07 10.33 19.80
C LEU A 250 11.59 10.31 19.62
N VAL A 251 12.14 11.39 19.05
CA VAL A 251 13.59 11.49 18.77
C VAL A 251 14.28 12.32 19.85
N ASP A 252 15.45 11.86 20.28
CA ASP A 252 16.28 12.53 21.29
C ASP A 252 16.73 13.93 20.81
N HIS A 253 16.27 14.95 21.53
CA HIS A 253 16.57 16.35 21.25
C HIS A 253 18.06 16.68 21.37
N ASP A 254 18.72 16.15 22.40
CA ASP A 254 20.13 16.42 22.67
C ASP A 254 20.98 15.79 21.57
N PHE A 255 20.64 14.58 21.15
CA PHE A 255 21.30 13.92 20.02
C PHE A 255 21.20 14.76 18.72
N LEU A 256 20.02 15.26 18.37
CA LEU A 256 19.85 16.08 17.17
C LEU A 256 20.63 17.40 17.25
N THR A 257 20.62 18.04 18.42
CA THR A 257 21.35 19.30 18.67
C THR A 257 22.86 19.10 18.57
N GLU A 258 23.37 18.02 19.15
CA GLU A 258 24.77 17.61 19.01
C GLU A 258 25.14 17.27 17.56
N CYS A 259 24.17 16.81 16.77
CA CYS A 259 24.34 16.56 15.34
C CYS A 259 24.34 17.82 14.48
N GLY A 260 24.16 19.01 15.06
CA GLY A 260 24.10 20.29 14.34
C GLY A 260 22.70 20.66 13.86
N CYS A 261 21.64 20.07 14.43
CA CYS A 261 20.26 20.47 14.16
C CYS A 261 19.81 21.49 15.22
N GLU A 262 19.58 22.73 14.83
CA GLU A 262 19.09 23.79 15.71
C GLU A 262 17.56 23.81 15.72
N LEU A 263 16.94 23.72 16.90
CA LEU A 263 15.49 23.80 17.03
C LEU A 263 15.01 25.22 16.71
N ILE A 264 14.15 25.38 15.70
CA ILE A 264 13.63 26.68 15.27
C ILE A 264 12.15 26.88 15.62
N ALA A 265 11.40 25.79 15.75
CA ALA A 265 9.98 25.86 16.08
C ALA A 265 9.44 24.53 16.62
N GLN A 266 8.29 24.64 17.27
CA GLN A 266 7.48 23.53 17.74
C GLN A 266 6.03 23.76 17.29
N THR A 267 5.40 22.73 16.73
CA THR A 267 3.97 22.73 16.38
C THR A 267 3.20 21.92 17.42
N GLU A 268 1.95 21.53 17.13
CA GLU A 268 1.15 20.75 18.07
C GLU A 268 1.78 19.37 18.33
N SER A 269 2.30 18.73 17.28
CA SER A 269 2.84 17.36 17.36
C SER A 269 4.31 17.20 16.97
N CYS A 270 4.96 18.25 16.43
CA CYS A 270 6.32 18.14 15.90
C CYS A 270 7.30 19.19 16.44
N TYR A 271 8.57 18.79 16.46
CA TYR A 271 9.71 19.70 16.52
C TYR A 271 10.30 19.89 15.12
N ILE A 272 10.69 21.12 14.81
CA ILE A 272 11.27 21.50 13.52
C ILE A 272 12.66 22.06 13.78
N TYR A 273 13.66 21.41 13.19
CA TYR A 273 15.06 21.78 13.31
C TYR A 273 15.60 22.27 11.98
N LYS A 274 16.42 23.31 12.00
CA LYS A 274 17.26 23.74 10.87
C LYS A 274 18.64 23.11 11.00
N PHE A 275 19.14 22.53 9.92
CA PHE A 275 20.46 21.90 9.93
C PHE A 275 21.56 22.92 9.63
N ASP A 276 22.50 23.07 10.56
CA ASP A 276 23.65 23.96 10.41
C ASP A 276 24.83 23.21 9.79
N TYR A 277 25.13 23.54 8.52
CA TYR A 277 26.27 22.98 7.80
C TYR A 277 27.63 23.38 8.39
N SER A 278 27.68 24.48 9.12
CA SER A 278 28.91 25.07 9.67
C SER A 278 29.35 24.44 11.00
N ASN A 279 28.46 23.66 11.66
CA ASN A 279 28.74 23.09 12.98
C ASN A 279 29.03 21.59 12.90
N PRO A 280 30.30 21.16 12.91
CA PRO A 280 30.66 19.92 13.56
C PRO A 280 31.00 20.30 15.01
N ARG A 281 30.02 20.31 15.92
CA ARG A 281 30.40 20.32 17.35
C ARG A 281 31.16 19.02 17.58
N LYS A 282 32.48 19.17 17.76
CA LYS A 282 33.42 18.11 18.14
C LYS A 282 33.03 17.54 19.49
#